data_AF-A0AA35TTN5-F1
#
_entry.id   AF-A0AA35TTN5-F1
#
_cell.length_a   1.000
_cell.length_b   1.000
_cell.length_c   1.000
_cell.angle_alpha   90.00
_cell.angle_beta   90.00
_cell.angle_gamma   90.00
#
_symmetry.space_group_name_H-M   'P 1'
#
loop_
_entity.id
_entity.type
_entity.pdbx_description
1 polymer ?
#
loop_
_entity_poly.entity_id
_entity_poly.type
_entity_poly.pdbx_seq_one_letter_code
_entity_poly.pdbx_strand_id
1 'polypeptide(L)'
;DECTNGPNDCDVNFECVNTPGSFTCECPTGYEINEGNCEDINECISGDHNCDEDANFMCSNTPGSFECLCLPGYKMDEEGGCAAMQPFSLQWIRRISGRLLGRLLDRIHRPAAEEDDSFLR
;
A
#
# COMPACT_ATOMS: atom_id res chain seq x y z
N ASP A 1 30.40 11.13 -19.48
CA ASP A 1 29.28 10.49 -18.77
C ASP A 1 29.48 9.01 -18.98
N GLU A 2 30.06 8.36 -17.98
CA GLU A 2 30.55 6.99 -18.08
C GLU A 2 29.40 5.98 -18.12
N CYS A 3 28.24 6.32 -17.55
CA CYS A 3 27.06 5.45 -17.56
C CYS A 3 26.32 5.44 -18.90
N THR A 4 26.53 6.43 -19.78
CA THR A 4 25.91 6.45 -21.13
C THR A 4 26.90 6.35 -22.29
N ASN A 5 28.17 6.71 -22.10
CA ASN A 5 29.13 6.87 -23.20
C ASN A 5 30.43 6.04 -23.04
N GLY A 6 30.53 5.19 -22.02
CA GLY A 6 31.71 4.36 -21.76
C GLY A 6 31.36 2.95 -21.24
N PRO A 7 32.33 2.02 -21.18
CA PRO A 7 32.16 0.79 -20.42
C PRO A 7 32.13 1.14 -18.93
N ASN A 8 30.96 1.11 -18.32
CA ASN A 8 30.84 1.08 -16.88
C ASN A 8 31.26 -0.33 -16.42
N ASP A 9 32.33 -0.44 -15.63
CA ASP A 9 32.84 -1.72 -15.11
C ASP A 9 31.98 -2.23 -13.94
N CYS A 10 30.68 -1.94 -13.97
CA CYS A 10 29.73 -2.38 -12.96
C CYS A 10 29.30 -3.81 -13.27
N ASP A 11 29.12 -4.61 -12.21
CA ASP A 11 28.48 -5.92 -12.33
C ASP A 11 27.02 -5.74 -12.80
N VAL A 12 26.47 -6.75 -13.49
CA VAL A 12 25.11 -6.73 -14.08
C VAL A 12 24.01 -6.45 -13.05
N ASN A 13 24.27 -6.70 -11.77
CA ASN A 13 23.31 -6.48 -10.69
C ASN A 13 23.39 -5.07 -10.07
N PHE A 14 24.28 -4.21 -10.55
CA PHE A 14 24.49 -2.86 -10.01
C PHE A 14 24.10 -1.79 -11.04
N GLU A 15 23.57 -0.67 -10.55
CA GLU A 15 23.32 0.52 -11.35
C GLU A 15 24.55 1.44 -11.37
N CYS A 16 24.84 1.98 -12.54
CA CYS A 16 25.89 2.99 -12.70
C CYS A 16 25.33 4.38 -12.37
N VAL A 17 25.97 5.08 -11.44
CA VAL A 17 25.63 6.45 -11.04
C VAL A 17 26.78 7.39 -11.38
N ASN A 18 26.53 8.44 -12.17
CA ASN A 18 27.56 9.44 -12.49
C ASN A 18 27.86 10.32 -11.27
N THR A 19 29.13 10.61 -11.03
CA THR A 19 29.58 11.54 -9.99
C THR A 19 30.45 12.65 -10.62
N PRO A 20 30.66 13.81 -9.95
CA PRO A 20 31.50 14.87 -10.49
C PRO A 20 32.94 14.38 -10.77
N GLY A 21 33.26 14.17 -12.04
CA GLY A 21 34.56 13.68 -12.50
C GLY A 21 34.76 12.16 -12.47
N SER A 22 33.74 11.35 -12.15
CA SER A 22 33.81 9.88 -12.11
C SER A 22 32.42 9.22 -12.24
N PHE A 23 32.33 7.93 -11.91
CA PHE A 23 31.09 7.17 -11.67
C PHE A 23 31.25 6.24 -10.46
N THR A 24 30.13 5.76 -9.93
CA THR A 24 30.04 4.72 -8.88
C THR A 24 29.08 3.63 -9.36
N CYS A 25 29.25 2.41 -8.83
CA CYS A 25 28.30 1.30 -9.02
C CYS A 25 27.58 1.08 -7.69
N GLU A 26 26.27 1.24 -7.70
CA GLU A 26 25.43 1.18 -6.50
C GLU A 26 24.31 0.16 -6.72
N CYS A 27 23.73 -0.35 -5.64
CA CYS A 27 22.56 -1.21 -5.79
C CYS A 27 21.39 -0.40 -6.38
N PRO A 28 20.50 -1.04 -7.17
CA PRO A 28 19.29 -0.39 -7.63
C PRO A 28 18.47 0.16 -6.46
N THR A 29 17.62 1.15 -6.73
CA THR A 29 16.71 1.68 -5.71
C THR A 29 15.84 0.55 -5.14
N GLY A 30 15.73 0.48 -3.80
CA GLY A 30 15.00 -0.60 -3.10
C GLY A 30 15.86 -1.83 -2.78
N TYR A 31 17.16 -1.81 -3.05
CA TYR A 31 18.09 -2.91 -2.77
C TYR A 31 19.22 -2.46 -1.84
N GLU A 32 19.71 -3.38 -1.02
CA GLU A 32 20.88 -3.19 -0.14
C GLU A 32 22.01 -4.18 -0.47
N ILE A 33 23.24 -3.79 -0.15
CA ILE A 33 24.40 -4.67 -0.34
C ILE A 33 24.42 -5.70 0.79
N ASN A 34 24.23 -6.97 0.44
CA ASN A 34 24.41 -8.10 1.33
C ASN A 34 25.41 -9.10 0.73
N GLU A 35 26.50 -9.39 1.46
CA GLU A 35 27.58 -10.28 1.04
C GLU A 35 28.16 -9.99 -0.37
N GLY A 36 28.10 -8.74 -0.82
CA GLY A 36 28.58 -8.31 -2.14
C GLY A 36 27.58 -8.45 -3.29
N ASN A 37 26.33 -8.82 -2.99
CA ASN A 37 25.22 -8.83 -3.94
C ASN A 37 24.16 -7.81 -3.53
N CYS A 38 23.36 -7.35 -4.49
CA CYS A 38 22.20 -6.52 -4.20
C CYS A 38 21.03 -7.41 -3.85
N GLU A 39 20.60 -7.34 -2.60
CA GLU A 39 19.41 -8.02 -2.10
C GLU A 39 18.27 -7.02 -1.92
N ASP A 40 17.06 -7.48 -2.18
CA ASP A 40 15.84 -6.69 -2.06
C ASP A 40 15.62 -6.29 -0.59
N ILE A 41 15.41 -5.00 -0.35
CA ILE A 41 15.06 -4.52 0.99
C ILE A 41 13.63 -4.99 1.25
N ASN A 42 13.39 -5.61 2.41
CA ASN A 42 12.04 -5.98 2.80
C ASN A 42 11.42 -4.89 3.68
N GLU A 43 10.76 -3.91 3.06
CA GLU A 43 10.19 -2.78 3.78
C GLU A 43 9.12 -3.23 4.78
N CYS A 44 8.37 -4.31 4.47
CA CYS A 44 7.37 -4.90 5.37
C CYS A 44 7.96 -5.50 6.65
N ILE A 45 9.22 -5.93 6.63
CA ILE A 45 9.92 -6.43 7.82
C ILE A 45 10.63 -5.27 8.55
N SER A 46 11.22 -4.33 7.81
CA SER A 46 11.93 -3.20 8.41
C SER A 46 10.98 -2.15 9.01
N GLY A 47 9.73 -2.12 8.54
CA GLY A 47 8.74 -1.10 8.89
C GLY A 47 8.89 0.19 8.08
N ASP A 48 9.74 0.21 7.05
CA ASP A 48 9.98 1.37 6.19
C ASP A 48 8.94 1.50 5.07
N HIS A 49 7.66 1.32 5.40
CA HIS A 49 6.54 1.48 4.48
C HIS A 49 5.52 2.49 5.01
N ASN A 50 4.68 2.98 4.11
CA ASN A 50 3.57 3.88 4.43
C ASN A 50 2.20 3.19 4.36
N CYS A 51 2.15 1.86 4.44
CA CYS A 51 0.89 1.14 4.54
C CYS A 51 0.19 1.46 5.87
N ASP A 52 -1.03 1.97 5.80
CA ASP A 52 -1.87 2.24 6.97
C ASP A 52 -2.50 0.93 7.47
N GLU A 53 -1.78 0.24 8.35
CA GLU A 53 -2.22 -1.06 8.92
C GLU A 53 -3.52 -0.95 9.71
N ASP A 54 -3.82 0.22 10.28
CA ASP A 54 -5.05 0.49 11.04
C ASP A 54 -6.26 0.71 10.09
N ALA A 55 -6.03 0.97 8.80
CA ALA A 55 -7.05 1.21 7.78
C ALA A 55 -7.37 -0.03 6.89
N ASN A 56 -7.11 -1.24 7.39
CA ASN A 56 -7.30 -2.52 6.68
C ASN A 56 -6.37 -2.75 5.49
N PHE A 57 -5.17 -2.17 5.51
CA PHE A 57 -4.10 -2.53 4.59
C PHE A 57 -3.16 -3.58 5.20
N MET A 58 -2.51 -4.35 4.34
CA MET A 58 -1.33 -5.17 4.64
C MET A 58 -0.20 -4.76 3.72
N CYS A 59 1.03 -4.78 4.23
CA CYS A 59 2.22 -4.65 3.41
C CYS A 59 2.52 -5.97 2.67
N SER A 60 2.85 -5.88 1.39
CA SER A 60 3.35 -6.98 0.56
C SER A 60 4.66 -6.57 -0.10
N ASN A 61 5.74 -7.26 0.23
CA ASN A 61 7.06 -6.98 -0.32
C ASN A 61 7.14 -7.34 -1.80
N THR A 62 7.81 -6.52 -2.60
CA THR A 62 8.01 -6.75 -4.04
C THR A 62 9.45 -6.44 -4.44
N PRO A 63 9.99 -7.02 -5.52
CA PRO A 63 11.36 -6.68 -5.93
C PRO A 63 11.54 -5.18 -6.22
N GLY A 64 12.38 -4.51 -5.42
CA GLY A 64 12.71 -3.09 -5.48
C GLY A 64 11.70 -2.16 -4.81
N SER A 65 10.64 -2.67 -4.16
CA SER A 65 9.62 -1.85 -3.51
C SER A 65 8.64 -2.65 -2.64
N PHE A 66 7.55 -2.02 -2.22
CA PHE A 66 6.44 -2.69 -1.55
C PHE A 66 5.08 -2.22 -2.11
N GLU A 67 4.06 -3.05 -1.92
CA GLU A 67 2.67 -2.71 -2.22
C GLU A 67 1.82 -2.79 -0.95
N CYS A 68 0.95 -1.80 -0.76
CA CYS A 68 -0.09 -1.84 0.28
C CYS A 68 -1.37 -2.43 -0.29
N LEU A 69 -1.72 -3.63 0.16
CA LEU A 69 -2.88 -4.38 -0.32
C LEU A 69 -4.00 -4.36 0.70
N CYS A 70 -5.24 -4.41 0.25
CA CYS A 70 -6.36 -4.58 1.18
C CYS A 70 -6.33 -5.97 1.85
N LEU A 71 -6.69 -6.00 3.14
CA LEU A 71 -6.90 -7.25 3.87
C LEU A 71 -7.93 -8.16 3.18
N PRO A 72 -7.88 -9.49 3.37
CA PRO A 72 -8.83 -10.41 2.76
C PRO A 72 -10.27 -10.04 3.12
N GLY A 73 -11.14 -9.93 2.09
CA GLY A 73 -12.52 -9.47 2.26
C GLY A 73 -12.72 -7.97 2.10
N TYR A 74 -11.66 -7.21 1.81
CA TYR A 74 -11.71 -5.78 1.49
C TYR A 74 -11.25 -5.54 0.04
N LYS A 75 -11.68 -4.42 -0.54
CA LYS A 75 -11.24 -3.94 -1.86
C LYS A 75 -10.99 -2.44 -1.82
N MET A 76 -10.11 -1.96 -2.70
CA MET A 76 -9.88 -0.53 -2.86
C MET A 76 -11.17 0.17 -3.33
N ASP A 77 -11.50 1.29 -2.71
CA ASP A 77 -12.60 2.18 -3.10
C ASP A 77 -12.12 3.34 -3.99
N GLU A 78 -13.01 4.29 -4.31
CA GLU A 78 -12.69 5.43 -5.20
C GLU A 78 -11.89 6.52 -4.46
N GLU A 79 -11.91 6.49 -3.14
CA GLU A 79 -11.20 7.40 -2.23
C GLU A 79 -9.78 6.93 -1.89
N GLY A 80 -9.40 5.72 -2.31
CA GLY A 80 -8.10 5.12 -2.07
C GLY A 80 -7.99 4.37 -0.73
N GLY A 81 -9.11 4.09 -0.07
CA GLY A 81 -9.22 3.27 1.13
C GLY A 81 -9.63 1.82 0.85
N CYS A 82 -9.56 0.97 1.88
CA CYS A 82 -10.01 -0.42 1.81
C CYS A 82 -11.41 -0.58 2.39
N ALA A 83 -12.40 -0.82 1.52
CA ALA A 83 -13.79 -1.05 1.90
C ALA A 83 -14.14 -2.55 1.89
N ALA A 84 -14.87 -3.00 2.91
CA ALA A 84 -15.33 -4.38 2.98
C ALA A 84 -16.14 -4.75 1.74
N MET A 85 -15.74 -5.84 1.08
CA MET A 85 -16.45 -6.43 -0.04
C MET A 85 -17.79 -6.94 0.47
N GLN A 86 -18.82 -6.10 0.39
CA GLN A 86 -20.18 -6.53 0.71
C GLN A 86 -20.53 -7.70 -0.21
N PRO A 87 -20.97 -8.86 0.30
CA PRO A 87 -21.64 -9.81 -0.54
C PRO A 87 -22.86 -9.09 -1.10
N PHE A 88 -23.04 -9.10 -2.42
CA PHE A 88 -24.19 -8.51 -3.12
C PHE A 88 -25.56 -9.13 -2.72
N SER A 89 -25.67 -9.77 -1.55
CA SER A 89 -26.89 -10.36 -1.01
C SER A 89 -27.53 -9.59 0.15
N LEU A 90 -26.90 -8.57 0.77
CA LEU A 90 -27.55 -7.77 1.81
C LEU A 90 -28.34 -6.55 1.28
N GLN A 91 -27.99 -6.03 0.09
CA GLN A 91 -28.81 -5.02 -0.59
C GLN A 91 -30.08 -5.64 -1.24
N TRP A 92 -30.06 -6.94 -1.54
CA TRP A 92 -31.21 -7.69 -2.08
C TRP A 92 -32.24 -8.05 -0.99
N ILE A 93 -31.79 -8.45 0.21
CA ILE A 93 -32.70 -8.79 1.33
C ILE A 93 -33.39 -7.53 1.89
N ARG A 94 -32.75 -6.35 1.81
CA ARG A 94 -33.38 -5.05 2.15
C ARG A 94 -34.48 -4.63 1.18
N ARG A 95 -34.50 -5.16 -0.05
CA ARG A 95 -35.56 -4.88 -1.06
C ARG A 95 -36.66 -5.93 -1.12
N ILE A 96 -36.42 -7.17 -0.69
CA ILE A 96 -37.46 -8.22 -0.64
C ILE A 96 -38.31 -8.11 0.64
N SER A 97 -37.72 -7.71 1.77
CA SER A 97 -38.47 -7.55 3.02
C SER A 97 -39.04 -6.15 3.14
N GLY A 98 -40.21 -5.94 2.53
CA GLY A 98 -40.99 -4.73 2.68
C GLY A 98 -41.17 -4.35 4.16
N ARG A 99 -40.69 -3.15 4.53
CA ARG A 99 -41.14 -2.28 5.62
C ARG A 99 -41.41 -2.85 7.04
N LEU A 100 -41.08 -4.09 7.39
CA LEU A 100 -41.40 -4.63 8.74
C LEU A 100 -40.21 -5.09 9.61
N LEU A 101 -38.96 -5.04 9.13
CA LEU A 101 -37.78 -5.37 9.97
C LEU A 101 -36.65 -4.33 9.91
N GLY A 102 -36.93 -3.13 9.40
CA GLY A 102 -35.97 -2.02 9.33
C GLY A 102 -35.87 -1.17 10.60
N ARG A 103 -36.04 -1.74 11.81
CA ARG A 103 -35.89 -1.00 13.09
C ARG A 103 -35.04 -1.69 14.14
N LEU A 104 -34.36 -2.80 13.82
CA LEU A 104 -33.53 -3.53 14.78
C LEU A 104 -32.05 -3.65 14.38
N LEU A 105 -31.65 -3.28 13.16
CA LEU A 105 -30.25 -3.39 12.69
C LEU A 105 -29.61 -2.06 12.24
N ASP A 106 -30.21 -0.91 12.53
CA ASP A 106 -29.55 0.41 12.36
C ASP A 106 -28.86 0.90 13.65
N ARG A 107 -28.73 0.03 14.67
CA ARG A 107 -28.05 0.38 15.93
C ARG A 107 -26.63 -0.15 16.07
N ILE A 108 -26.09 -0.84 15.05
CA ILE A 108 -24.78 -1.52 15.16
C ILE A 108 -23.79 -1.09 14.06
N HIS A 109 -24.12 -0.16 13.17
CA HIS A 109 -23.15 0.41 12.22
C HIS A 109 -23.20 1.94 12.28
N ARG A 110 -22.87 2.50 13.45
CA ARG A 110 -22.20 3.80 13.49
C ARG A 110 -20.71 3.50 13.35
N PRO A 111 -20.06 3.78 12.20
CA PRO A 111 -18.62 4.00 12.24
C PRO A 111 -18.39 5.24 13.11
N ALA A 112 -17.53 5.10 14.10
CA ALA A 112 -17.06 6.20 14.91
C ALA A 112 -16.03 6.98 14.08
N ALA A 113 -16.46 8.08 13.46
CA ALA A 113 -15.62 9.18 13.04
C ALA A 113 -16.51 10.40 12.74
N GLU A 114 -15.96 11.59 12.91
CA GLU A 114 -16.59 12.91 12.84
C GLU A 114 -17.35 13.33 14.10
N GLU A 115 -16.61 13.52 15.19
CA GLU A 115 -16.81 14.75 15.96
C GLU A 115 -16.03 15.86 15.26
N ASP A 116 -16.68 16.62 14.38
CA ASP A 116 -16.27 18.00 14.12
C ASP A 116 -17.49 18.92 14.24
N ASP A 117 -17.24 19.97 15.01
CA ASP A 117 -18.14 20.92 15.60
C ASP A 117 -18.49 21.98 14.56
N SER A 118 -19.73 22.01 14.08
CA SER A 118 -20.30 23.29 13.66
C SER A 118 -21.82 23.33 13.75
N PHE A 119 -22.26 24.40 14.39
CA PHE A 119 -23.59 25.01 14.31
C PHE A 119 -24.66 24.47 15.26
N LEU A 120 -24.88 25.20 16.37
CA LEU A 120 -26.12 25.96 16.61
C LEU A 120 -26.06 26.78 17.92
N ARG A 121 -26.11 28.11 17.75
CA ARG A 121 -26.62 29.14 18.68
C ARG A 121 -25.94 29.39 20.03
#